data_AF-G7DZ01-F1
#
_entry.id   AF-G7DZ01-F1
#
_cell.length_a   1.000
_cell.length_b   1.000
_cell.length_c   1.000
_cell.angle_alpha   90.00
_cell.angle_beta   90.00
_cell.angle_gamma   90.00
#
_symmetry.space_group_name_H-M   'P 1'
#
loop_
_entity.id
_entity.type
_entity.pdbx_description
1 polymer ?
#
loop_
_entity_poly.entity_id
_entity_poly.type
_entity_poly.pdbx_seq_one_letter_code
_entity_poly.pdbx_strand_id
1 'polypeptide(L)'
;MLSDAVLYRLLWPPSASPHAQSCSQIELPPLLRNRRLGERLDRPLYNLLALILREHVLPWYGKLSRDKEFVWELRRVLVDVLREVERACSSIDLPELVYCRLPTLVDVHVRDYHEACSRRCTAYAHQAESVDQVFNTLQPHLGITSSLSTDSKLPDFVEAAYLNNVVDGMLLALLPDEESTSPAVKAIARDIIVQIILANVLARAAQPWFLYQTVIKLAQPRPKLRNTQHTLWQAFQHACTMVVVAVSFLRVQILGGRVRMSTRRYALHRPSLTLLTTMLCTQYASPVTAVSAIDAIFTLGGSATDQVLIYLLAECVFSPDQLVRWVEIATEAIFPDGHPPPPAIDPTAEQQVTLRTEAALLLGEAIPPLVTARILHDMLPAKRSAALGHGLLDPFSSHACNVHLIMLLLDSFAGTLCPTLTLPG
;
A
#
# COMPACT_ATOMS: atom_id res chain seq x y z
N MET A 1 6.74 2.71 22.39
CA MET A 1 5.93 1.50 22.65
C MET A 1 5.58 1.40 24.13
N LEU A 2 4.39 0.91 24.45
CA LEU A 2 3.94 0.66 25.82
C LEU A 2 4.66 -0.54 26.43
N SER A 3 4.85 -0.54 27.75
CA SER A 3 5.41 -1.70 28.46
C SER A 3 4.37 -2.81 28.57
N ASP A 4 4.82 -4.07 28.67
CA ASP A 4 3.93 -5.23 28.71
C ASP A 4 2.98 -5.17 29.92
N ALA A 5 3.47 -4.66 31.06
CA ALA A 5 2.63 -4.43 32.25
C ALA A 5 1.55 -3.36 32.05
N VAL A 6 1.75 -2.39 31.14
CA VAL A 6 0.73 -1.39 30.77
C VAL A 6 -0.27 -1.99 29.80
N LEU A 7 0.20 -2.75 28.80
CA LEU A 7 -0.67 -3.50 27.88
C LEU A 7 -1.62 -4.41 28.66
N TYR A 8 -1.08 -5.19 29.60
CA TYR A 8 -1.88 -6.10 30.41
C TYR A 8 -2.96 -5.40 31.24
N ARG A 9 -2.61 -4.31 31.93
CA ARG A 9 -3.55 -3.56 32.78
C ARG A 9 -4.66 -2.86 32.00
N LEU A 10 -4.39 -2.51 30.75
CA LEU A 10 -5.36 -1.89 29.87
C LEU A 10 -6.26 -2.94 29.21
N LEU A 11 -5.63 -4.00 28.70
CA LEU A 11 -6.25 -4.96 27.82
C LEU A 11 -6.78 -6.21 28.53
N TRP A 12 -6.60 -6.46 29.82
CA TRP A 12 -7.20 -7.67 30.45
C TRP A 12 -7.76 -7.38 31.85
N PRO A 13 -8.73 -8.21 32.30
CA PRO A 13 -9.20 -8.14 33.68
C PRO A 13 -8.09 -8.49 34.67
N PRO A 14 -8.09 -7.88 35.88
CA PRO A 14 -7.12 -8.20 36.93
C PRO A 14 -7.13 -9.68 37.35
N SER A 15 -8.25 -10.37 37.16
CA SER A 15 -8.46 -11.79 37.50
C SER A 15 -7.97 -12.78 36.46
N ALA A 16 -7.56 -12.33 35.26
CA ALA A 16 -7.14 -13.21 34.15
C ALA A 16 -5.77 -13.88 34.37
N SER A 17 -5.07 -13.62 35.49
CA SER A 17 -3.91 -14.42 35.92
C SER A 17 -3.65 -14.33 37.43
N PRO A 18 -3.69 -15.46 38.18
CA PRO A 18 -3.21 -15.55 39.56
C PRO A 18 -1.70 -15.30 39.72
N HIS A 19 -0.92 -15.25 38.63
CA HIS A 19 0.55 -15.13 38.63
C HIS A 19 1.07 -13.71 38.29
N ALA A 20 0.19 -12.77 37.94
CA ALA A 20 0.58 -11.41 37.56
C ALA A 20 1.09 -10.55 38.72
N GLN A 21 0.94 -10.99 39.97
CA GLN A 21 1.42 -10.25 41.15
C GLN A 21 2.82 -10.68 41.62
N SER A 22 3.41 -11.75 41.07
CA SER A 22 4.67 -12.32 41.62
C SER A 22 5.73 -12.76 40.61
N CYS A 23 5.49 -12.75 39.29
CA CYS A 23 6.48 -13.18 38.29
C CYS A 23 6.97 -12.04 37.40
N SER A 24 8.30 -11.96 37.25
CA SER A 24 9.05 -10.98 36.46
C SER A 24 8.84 -11.06 34.94
N GLN A 25 7.97 -11.95 34.44
CA GLN A 25 7.64 -12.09 33.02
C GLN A 25 6.15 -12.37 32.86
N ILE A 26 5.40 -11.38 32.37
CA ILE A 26 3.98 -11.55 32.01
C ILE A 26 3.95 -11.85 30.50
N GLU A 27 3.69 -13.10 30.11
CA GLU A 27 3.68 -13.54 28.70
C GLU A 27 2.32 -13.30 28.04
N LEU A 28 2.26 -12.31 27.14
CA LEU A 28 1.05 -11.94 26.36
C LEU A 28 0.41 -13.17 25.69
N PRO A 29 -0.94 -13.33 25.75
CA PRO A 29 -1.61 -14.40 25.02
C PRO A 29 -1.37 -14.27 23.52
N PRO A 30 -1.36 -15.37 22.76
CA PRO A 30 -1.19 -15.28 21.32
C PRO A 30 -2.38 -14.58 20.66
N LEU A 31 -2.09 -13.59 19.81
CA LEU A 31 -3.09 -12.84 19.06
C LEU A 31 -3.40 -13.58 17.77
N LEU A 32 -2.38 -13.79 16.93
CA LEU A 32 -2.51 -14.44 15.63
C LEU A 32 -2.57 -15.97 15.74
N ARG A 33 -3.30 -16.60 14.82
CA ARG A 33 -3.42 -18.07 14.72
C ARG A 33 -2.13 -18.69 14.19
N ASN A 34 -1.44 -18.02 13.27
CA ASN A 34 -0.16 -18.45 12.72
C ASN A 34 0.97 -18.14 13.70
N ARG A 35 1.44 -19.17 14.41
CA ARG A 35 2.49 -19.05 15.43
C ARG A 35 3.77 -18.38 14.95
N ARG A 36 4.24 -18.68 13.73
CA ARG A 36 5.48 -18.10 13.20
C ARG A 36 5.37 -16.59 12.99
N LEU A 37 4.19 -16.12 12.60
CA LEU A 37 3.93 -14.70 12.45
C LEU A 37 3.68 -14.04 13.81
N GLY A 38 2.90 -14.71 14.67
CA GLY A 38 2.53 -14.22 15.99
C GLY A 38 3.71 -13.97 16.93
N GLU A 39 4.75 -14.82 16.89
CA GLU A 39 6.00 -14.63 17.67
C GLU A 39 6.62 -13.23 17.53
N ARG A 40 6.35 -12.56 16.41
CA ARG A 40 6.93 -11.25 16.09
C ARG A 40 5.89 -10.15 16.00
N LEU A 41 4.70 -10.46 15.51
CA LEU A 41 3.66 -9.47 15.20
C LEU A 41 2.68 -9.24 16.37
N ASP A 42 2.52 -10.20 17.29
CA ASP A 42 1.52 -10.10 18.36
C ASP A 42 1.76 -8.88 19.25
N ARG A 43 3.01 -8.65 19.68
CA ARG A 43 3.36 -7.50 20.53
C ARG A 43 3.14 -6.15 19.83
N PRO A 44 3.64 -5.90 18.61
CA PRO A 44 3.32 -4.68 17.85
C PRO A 44 1.81 -4.46 17.66
N LEU A 45 1.05 -5.52 17.35
CA LEU A 45 -0.40 -5.44 17.18
C LEU A 45 -1.12 -5.12 18.49
N TYR A 46 -0.73 -5.74 19.61
CA TYR A 46 -1.28 -5.37 20.92
C TYR A 46 -0.96 -3.93 21.30
N ASN A 47 0.24 -3.44 20.96
CA ASN A 47 0.60 -2.04 21.17
C ASN A 47 -0.31 -1.11 20.35
N LEU A 48 -0.57 -1.42 19.08
CA LEU A 48 -1.50 -0.65 18.25
C LEU A 48 -2.92 -0.67 18.84
N LEU A 49 -3.45 -1.85 19.20
CA LEU A 49 -4.78 -1.98 19.81
C LEU A 49 -4.89 -1.18 21.11
N ALA A 50 -3.86 -1.24 21.97
CA ALA A 50 -3.81 -0.50 23.21
C ALA A 50 -3.85 1.02 22.98
N LEU A 51 -3.11 1.52 21.97
CA LEU A 51 -3.14 2.93 21.61
C LEU A 51 -4.52 3.35 21.08
N ILE A 52 -5.13 2.55 20.20
CA ILE A 52 -6.50 2.80 19.69
C ILE A 52 -7.49 2.91 20.85
N LEU A 53 -7.53 1.93 21.75
CA LEU A 53 -8.47 1.93 22.87
C LEU A 53 -8.20 3.06 23.86
N ARG A 54 -6.92 3.34 24.16
CA ARG A 54 -6.53 4.39 25.10
C ARG A 54 -6.87 5.79 24.60
N GLU A 55 -6.61 6.06 23.33
CA GLU A 55 -6.72 7.40 22.76
C GLU A 55 -8.10 7.68 22.16
N HIS A 56 -8.82 6.65 21.68
CA HIS A 56 -10.11 6.85 21.03
C HIS A 56 -11.31 6.47 21.90
N VAL A 57 -11.16 5.46 22.77
CA VAL A 57 -12.30 4.92 23.54
C VAL A 57 -12.34 5.48 24.97
N LEU A 58 -11.23 5.41 25.70
CA LEU A 58 -11.19 5.85 27.10
C LEU A 58 -11.53 7.33 27.33
N PRO A 59 -11.18 8.31 26.47
CA PRO A 59 -11.44 9.73 26.76
C PRO A 59 -12.92 10.09 26.87
N TRP A 60 -13.79 9.37 26.17
CA TRP A 60 -15.24 9.52 26.31
C TRP A 60 -15.80 8.46 27.27
N TYR A 61 -15.44 7.18 27.12
CA TYR A 61 -16.04 6.11 27.93
C TYR A 61 -15.72 6.24 29.42
N GLY A 62 -14.50 6.67 29.77
CA GLY A 62 -14.11 6.92 31.16
C GLY A 62 -14.89 8.05 31.84
N LYS A 63 -15.57 8.91 31.08
CA LYS A 63 -16.51 9.92 31.60
C LYS A 63 -17.90 9.34 31.86
N LEU A 64 -18.27 8.26 31.18
CA LEU A 64 -19.56 7.58 31.35
C LEU A 64 -19.50 6.50 32.43
N SER A 65 -18.47 5.65 32.44
CA SER A 65 -18.34 4.53 33.37
C SER A 65 -16.89 4.30 33.81
N ARG A 66 -16.73 3.76 35.03
CA ARG A 66 -15.44 3.30 35.58
C ARG A 66 -15.18 1.82 35.32
N ASP A 67 -16.20 1.09 34.90
CA ASP A 67 -16.09 -0.31 34.51
C ASP A 67 -15.22 -0.42 33.26
N LYS A 68 -14.37 -1.45 33.19
CA LYS A 68 -13.48 -1.71 32.05
C LYS A 68 -13.95 -2.91 31.22
N GLU A 69 -15.02 -3.58 31.62
CA GLU A 69 -15.57 -4.74 30.91
C GLU A 69 -15.86 -4.43 29.45
N PHE A 70 -16.47 -3.28 29.17
CA PHE A 70 -16.71 -2.82 27.81
C PHE A 70 -15.42 -2.70 26.96
N VAL A 71 -14.34 -2.19 27.55
CA VAL A 71 -13.04 -2.05 26.85
C VAL A 71 -12.44 -3.42 26.55
N TRP A 72 -12.66 -4.39 27.45
CA TRP A 72 -12.22 -5.76 27.26
C TRP A 72 -13.00 -6.47 26.16
N GLU A 73 -14.32 -6.30 26.13
CA GLU A 73 -15.16 -6.85 25.05
C GLU A 73 -14.80 -6.24 23.71
N LEU A 74 -14.59 -4.91 23.65
CA LEU A 74 -14.16 -4.25 22.42
C LEU A 74 -12.78 -4.72 21.95
N ARG A 75 -11.83 -4.94 22.86
CA ARG A 75 -10.56 -5.60 22.52
C ARG A 75 -10.78 -6.99 21.95
N ARG A 76 -11.67 -7.81 22.53
CA ARG A 76 -11.95 -9.17 22.03
C ARG A 76 -12.42 -9.10 20.57
N VAL A 77 -13.39 -8.24 20.28
CA VAL A 77 -13.93 -8.00 18.94
C VAL A 77 -12.83 -7.59 17.96
N LEU A 78 -11.97 -6.62 18.33
CA LEU A 78 -10.88 -6.17 17.48
C LEU A 78 -9.83 -7.28 17.23
N VAL A 79 -9.55 -8.12 18.22
CA VAL A 79 -8.67 -9.29 18.06
C VAL A 79 -9.29 -10.32 17.11
N ASP A 80 -10.60 -10.55 17.19
CA ASP A 80 -11.29 -11.48 16.30
C ASP A 80 -11.34 -10.96 14.87
N VAL A 81 -11.55 -9.65 14.67
CA VAL A 81 -11.37 -9.01 13.35
C VAL A 81 -9.95 -9.22 12.81
N LEU A 82 -8.91 -9.00 13.62
CA LEU A 82 -7.52 -9.22 13.19
C LEU A 82 -7.24 -10.68 12.79
N ARG A 83 -7.83 -11.65 13.51
CA ARG A 83 -7.70 -13.08 13.20
C ARG A 83 -8.42 -13.47 11.91
N GLU A 84 -9.57 -12.88 11.64
CA GLU A 84 -10.27 -13.13 10.38
C GLU A 84 -9.58 -12.42 9.20
N VAL A 85 -9.00 -11.25 9.42
CA VAL A 85 -8.09 -10.62 8.43
C VAL A 85 -6.87 -11.50 8.17
N GLU A 86 -6.24 -12.08 9.20
CA GLU A 86 -5.14 -13.03 9.05
C GLU A 86 -5.56 -14.26 8.22
N ARG A 87 -6.74 -14.83 8.53
CA ARG A 87 -7.31 -15.95 7.79
C ARG A 87 -7.55 -15.59 6.32
N ALA A 88 -8.14 -14.42 6.06
CA ALA A 88 -8.39 -13.92 4.72
C ALA A 88 -7.08 -13.71 3.95
N CYS A 89 -6.10 -13.01 4.53
CA CYS A 89 -4.76 -12.80 3.99
C CYS A 89 -4.03 -14.11 3.64
N SER A 90 -4.25 -15.18 4.41
CA SER A 90 -3.66 -16.49 4.14
C SER A 90 -4.22 -17.16 2.86
N SER A 91 -5.39 -16.72 2.40
CA SER A 91 -6.04 -17.24 1.18
C SER A 91 -5.85 -16.35 -0.06
N ILE A 92 -5.27 -15.16 0.11
CA ILE A 92 -5.10 -14.18 -0.96
C ILE A 92 -3.89 -14.55 -1.84
N ASP A 93 -4.08 -14.47 -3.16
CA ASP A 93 -2.99 -14.52 -4.13
C ASP A 93 -2.21 -13.20 -4.11
N LEU A 94 -1.23 -13.12 -3.20
CA LEU A 94 -0.37 -11.94 -3.04
C LEU A 94 0.39 -11.57 -4.33
N PRO A 95 0.97 -12.53 -5.09
CA PRO A 95 1.55 -12.23 -6.39
C PRO A 95 0.60 -11.52 -7.37
N GLU A 96 -0.63 -12.02 -7.52
CA GLU A 96 -1.63 -11.38 -8.38
C GLU A 96 -2.00 -9.99 -7.88
N LEU A 97 -2.20 -9.82 -6.57
CA LEU A 97 -2.53 -8.53 -5.98
C LEU A 97 -1.42 -7.49 -6.19
N VAL A 98 -0.16 -7.85 -5.94
CA VAL A 98 0.96 -6.90 -5.93
C VAL A 98 1.56 -6.67 -7.31
N TYR A 99 1.70 -7.72 -8.14
CA TYR A 99 2.34 -7.58 -9.45
C TYR A 99 1.37 -7.32 -10.59
N CYS A 100 0.08 -7.68 -10.42
CA CYS A 100 -0.92 -7.51 -11.47
C CYS A 100 -1.93 -6.42 -11.12
N ARG A 101 -2.67 -6.56 -10.02
CA ARG A 101 -3.76 -5.64 -9.69
C ARG A 101 -3.29 -4.23 -9.33
N LEU A 102 -2.34 -4.11 -8.40
CA LEU A 102 -1.83 -2.80 -7.97
C LEU A 102 -1.23 -2.00 -9.15
N PRO A 103 -0.31 -2.54 -9.97
CA PRO A 103 0.22 -1.80 -11.11
C PRO A 103 -0.82 -1.43 -12.15
N THR A 104 -1.86 -2.27 -12.32
CA THR A 104 -2.98 -1.96 -13.22
C THR A 104 -3.79 -0.77 -12.73
N LEU A 105 -4.09 -0.69 -11.43
CA LEU A 105 -4.82 0.46 -10.86
C LEU A 105 -4.03 1.75 -10.99
N VAL A 106 -2.72 1.69 -10.74
CA VAL A 106 -1.83 2.84 -10.94
C VAL A 106 -1.73 3.20 -12.42
N ASP A 107 -1.71 2.22 -13.35
CA ASP A 107 -1.66 2.47 -14.79
C ASP A 107 -2.88 3.24 -15.29
N VAL A 108 -4.06 2.82 -14.83
CA VAL A 108 -5.33 3.51 -15.13
C VAL A 108 -5.26 4.94 -14.61
N HIS A 109 -4.88 5.15 -13.34
CA HIS A 109 -4.72 6.49 -12.75
C HIS A 109 -3.79 7.39 -13.58
N VAL A 110 -2.62 6.87 -13.96
CA VAL A 110 -1.61 7.61 -14.73
C VAL A 110 -2.12 7.95 -16.12
N ARG A 111 -2.76 7.01 -16.80
CA ARG A 111 -3.32 7.23 -18.12
C ARG A 111 -4.41 8.30 -18.08
N ASP A 112 -5.32 8.21 -17.13
CA ASP A 112 -6.44 9.13 -17.00
C ASP A 112 -5.96 10.53 -16.57
N TYR A 113 -4.89 10.63 -15.78
CA TYR A 113 -4.26 11.89 -15.43
C TYR A 113 -3.64 12.59 -16.64
N HIS A 114 -2.90 11.84 -17.46
CA HIS A 114 -2.32 12.40 -18.68
C HIS A 114 -3.39 12.79 -19.70
N GLU A 115 -4.46 11.99 -19.82
CA GLU A 115 -5.62 12.31 -20.64
C GLU A 115 -6.27 13.62 -20.17
N ALA A 116 -6.48 13.79 -18.85
CA ALA A 116 -7.00 15.02 -18.26
C ALA A 116 -6.09 16.23 -18.56
N CYS A 117 -4.77 16.07 -18.41
CA CYS A 117 -3.79 17.10 -18.76
C CYS A 117 -3.85 17.49 -20.24
N SER A 118 -4.00 16.52 -21.14
CA SER A 118 -4.05 16.76 -22.58
C SER A 118 -5.32 17.54 -23.00
N ARG A 119 -6.46 17.22 -22.37
CA ARG A 119 -7.75 17.86 -22.65
C ARG A 119 -7.79 19.32 -22.22
N ARG A 120 -7.04 19.70 -21.19
CA ARG A 120 -6.89 21.10 -20.74
C ARG A 120 -6.39 22.03 -21.86
N CYS A 121 -5.63 21.49 -22.82
CA CYS A 121 -5.02 22.25 -23.90
C CYS A 121 -5.87 22.29 -25.19
N THR A 122 -7.13 21.83 -25.15
CA THR A 122 -8.01 21.77 -26.33
C THR A 122 -9.14 22.80 -26.26
N ALA A 123 -9.61 23.25 -27.43
CA ALA A 123 -10.70 24.22 -27.56
C ALA A 123 -12.05 23.73 -26.98
N TYR A 124 -12.19 22.44 -26.64
CA TYR A 124 -13.41 21.92 -25.99
C TYR A 124 -13.41 22.10 -24.47
N ALA A 125 -12.33 22.64 -23.87
CA ALA A 125 -12.19 22.86 -22.44
C ALA A 125 -13.03 24.03 -21.87
N HIS A 126 -13.93 24.62 -22.67
CA HIS A 126 -14.71 25.80 -22.28
C HIS A 126 -15.64 25.60 -21.06
N GLN A 127 -15.78 24.38 -20.53
CA GLN A 127 -16.60 24.07 -19.33
C GLN A 127 -15.84 23.39 -18.17
N ALA A 128 -14.57 22.99 -18.35
CA ALA A 128 -13.78 22.36 -17.29
C ALA A 128 -12.58 23.25 -16.94
N GLU A 129 -12.58 23.84 -15.74
CA GLU A 129 -11.62 24.86 -15.33
C GLU A 129 -10.32 24.27 -14.79
N SER A 130 -10.32 23.03 -14.29
CA SER A 130 -9.14 22.36 -13.71
C SER A 130 -8.92 20.91 -14.20
N VAL A 131 -7.67 20.43 -14.09
CA VAL A 131 -7.31 19.03 -14.38
C VAL A 131 -8.12 18.07 -13.51
N ASP A 132 -8.34 18.43 -12.24
CA ASP A 132 -9.07 17.61 -11.27
C ASP A 132 -10.53 17.39 -11.68
N GLN A 133 -11.19 18.43 -12.21
CA GLN A 133 -12.57 18.32 -12.70
C GLN A 133 -12.66 17.37 -13.90
N VAL A 134 -11.75 17.48 -14.86
CA VAL A 134 -11.70 16.56 -16.01
C VAL A 134 -11.38 15.15 -15.53
N PHE A 135 -10.43 14.99 -14.62
CA PHE A 135 -10.06 13.70 -14.06
C PHE A 135 -11.23 13.00 -13.36
N ASN A 136 -12.01 13.73 -12.56
CA ASN A 136 -13.21 13.18 -11.92
C ASN A 136 -14.25 12.65 -12.93
N THR A 137 -14.36 13.29 -14.11
CA THR A 137 -15.22 12.76 -15.19
C THR A 137 -14.67 11.49 -15.85
N LEU A 138 -13.34 11.31 -15.84
CA LEU A 138 -12.67 10.12 -16.37
C LEU A 138 -12.74 8.94 -15.39
N GLN A 139 -12.66 9.22 -14.08
CA GLN A 139 -12.67 8.22 -13.01
C GLN A 139 -13.81 8.46 -12.01
N PRO A 140 -15.09 8.35 -12.42
CA PRO A 140 -16.21 8.51 -11.49
C PRO A 140 -16.16 7.42 -10.40
N HIS A 141 -16.30 7.84 -9.14
CA HIS A 141 -16.24 6.95 -7.99
C HIS A 141 -17.31 7.31 -6.95
N LEU A 142 -18.06 6.32 -6.46
CA LEU A 142 -19.21 6.54 -5.55
C LEU A 142 -18.82 7.16 -4.20
N GLY A 143 -17.60 6.87 -3.74
CA GLY A 143 -17.03 7.44 -2.53
C GLY A 143 -16.35 8.80 -2.69
N ILE A 144 -16.43 9.43 -3.88
CA ILE A 144 -15.78 10.71 -4.17
C ILE A 144 -16.80 11.75 -4.59
N THR A 145 -16.71 12.93 -3.99
CA THR A 145 -17.63 14.04 -4.22
C THR A 145 -16.87 15.23 -4.81
N SER A 146 -17.46 15.89 -5.82
CA SER A 146 -16.88 17.06 -6.49
C SER A 146 -16.80 18.33 -5.61
N SER A 147 -17.41 18.30 -4.43
CA SER A 147 -17.39 19.37 -3.44
C SER A 147 -16.57 18.95 -2.21
N LEU A 148 -15.97 19.93 -1.54
CA LEU A 148 -15.31 19.72 -0.24
C LEU A 148 -16.27 19.00 0.72
N SER A 149 -15.73 18.06 1.52
CA SER A 149 -16.52 17.32 2.50
C SER A 149 -17.07 18.29 3.55
N THR A 150 -18.36 18.18 3.85
CA THR A 150 -18.99 18.96 4.94
C THR A 150 -18.58 18.44 6.33
N ASP A 151 -18.07 17.21 6.40
CA ASP A 151 -17.61 16.56 7.64
C ASP A 151 -16.14 16.90 7.91
N SER A 152 -15.88 17.62 9.01
CA SER A 152 -14.55 18.12 9.37
C SER A 152 -13.55 17.02 9.76
N LYS A 153 -13.99 15.77 9.89
CA LYS A 153 -13.15 14.64 10.30
C LYS A 153 -12.57 13.83 9.14
N LEU A 154 -13.14 13.95 7.94
CA LEU A 154 -12.68 13.21 6.76
C LEU A 154 -11.92 14.11 5.79
N PRO A 155 -10.99 13.55 5.00
CA PRO A 155 -10.27 14.32 3.99
C PRO A 155 -11.22 14.91 2.95
N ASP A 156 -10.78 15.99 2.34
CA ASP A 156 -11.50 16.62 1.24
C ASP A 156 -11.83 15.59 0.14
N PHE A 157 -12.98 15.79 -0.53
CA PHE A 157 -13.48 14.96 -1.62
C PHE A 157 -13.95 13.54 -1.23
N VAL A 158 -13.82 13.10 0.03
CA VAL A 158 -14.24 11.75 0.47
C VAL A 158 -15.64 11.75 1.06
N GLU A 159 -16.49 10.84 0.58
CA GLU A 159 -17.87 10.69 1.06
C GLU A 159 -17.96 9.75 2.28
N ALA A 160 -18.39 10.29 3.43
CA ALA A 160 -18.48 9.55 4.69
C ALA A 160 -19.42 8.34 4.63
N ALA A 161 -20.57 8.50 3.96
CA ALA A 161 -21.57 7.45 3.82
C ALA A 161 -21.01 6.23 3.08
N TYR A 162 -20.18 6.45 2.05
CA TYR A 162 -19.53 5.39 1.31
C TYR A 162 -18.58 4.58 2.19
N LEU A 163 -17.66 5.25 2.90
CA LEU A 163 -16.71 4.57 3.79
C LEU A 163 -17.41 3.77 4.89
N ASN A 164 -18.46 4.35 5.48
CA ASN A 164 -19.25 3.64 6.49
C ASN A 164 -19.87 2.36 5.92
N ASN A 165 -20.46 2.41 4.72
CA ASN A 165 -21.08 1.25 4.09
C ASN A 165 -20.05 0.17 3.71
N VAL A 166 -18.88 0.56 3.19
CA VAL A 166 -17.80 -0.38 2.88
C VAL A 166 -17.33 -1.08 4.15
N VAL A 167 -17.08 -0.33 5.22
CA VAL A 167 -16.61 -0.89 6.49
C VAL A 167 -17.70 -1.74 7.17
N ASP A 168 -18.97 -1.34 7.12
CA ASP A 168 -20.08 -2.16 7.62
C ASP A 168 -20.16 -3.49 6.87
N GLY A 169 -20.01 -3.46 5.54
CA GLY A 169 -19.90 -4.67 4.73
C GLY A 169 -18.72 -5.56 5.13
N MET A 170 -17.53 -4.96 5.33
CA MET A 170 -16.36 -5.71 5.78
C MET A 170 -16.56 -6.31 7.17
N LEU A 171 -17.12 -5.57 8.11
CA LEU A 171 -17.40 -6.05 9.47
C LEU A 171 -18.43 -7.18 9.46
N LEU A 172 -19.41 -7.17 8.56
CA LEU A 172 -20.34 -8.30 8.38
C LEU A 172 -19.64 -9.58 7.90
N ALA A 173 -18.57 -9.46 7.10
CA ALA A 173 -17.82 -10.60 6.61
C ALA A 173 -16.71 -11.07 7.57
N LEU A 174 -16.18 -10.17 8.41
CA LEU A 174 -15.03 -10.42 9.29
C LEU A 174 -15.42 -10.75 10.73
N LEU A 175 -16.62 -10.37 11.20
CA LEU A 175 -17.06 -10.67 12.57
C LEU A 175 -17.77 -12.02 12.64
N PRO A 176 -17.57 -12.80 13.73
CA PRO A 176 -18.38 -13.98 14.02
C PRO A 176 -19.88 -13.63 14.15
N ASP A 177 -20.76 -14.56 13.80
CA ASP A 177 -22.23 -14.36 13.82
C ASP A 177 -22.74 -13.85 15.17
N GLU A 178 -22.15 -14.33 16.27
CA GLU A 178 -22.48 -13.97 17.65
C GLU A 178 -22.28 -12.47 17.92
N GLU A 179 -21.09 -11.94 17.60
CA GLU A 179 -20.74 -10.53 17.78
C GLU A 179 -21.41 -9.64 16.74
N SER A 180 -21.77 -10.21 15.59
CA SER A 180 -22.47 -9.50 14.53
C SER A 180 -23.87 -9.01 14.98
N THR A 181 -24.47 -9.64 15.99
CA THR A 181 -25.81 -9.28 16.45
C THR A 181 -25.87 -7.97 17.22
N SER A 182 -24.76 -7.50 17.79
CA SER A 182 -24.74 -6.28 18.60
C SER A 182 -24.51 -5.03 17.74
N PRO A 183 -25.53 -4.16 17.54
CA PRO A 183 -25.39 -2.97 16.71
C PRO A 183 -24.42 -1.95 17.34
N ALA A 184 -24.33 -1.91 18.67
CA ALA A 184 -23.44 -0.97 19.37
C ALA A 184 -21.97 -1.32 19.14
N VAL A 185 -21.61 -2.60 19.20
CA VAL A 185 -20.24 -3.08 18.96
C VAL A 185 -19.83 -2.80 17.52
N LYS A 186 -20.70 -3.11 16.54
CA LYS A 186 -20.46 -2.80 15.13
C LYS A 186 -20.25 -1.32 14.89
N ALA A 187 -21.11 -0.46 15.46
CA ALA A 187 -21.00 0.98 15.29
C ALA A 187 -19.66 1.52 15.82
N ILE A 188 -19.21 1.04 16.98
CA ILE A 188 -17.95 1.49 17.59
C ILE A 188 -16.74 0.94 16.83
N ALA A 189 -16.78 -0.34 16.39
CA ALA A 189 -15.73 -0.92 15.56
C ALA A 189 -15.61 -0.19 14.20
N ARG A 190 -16.76 0.13 13.57
CA ARG A 190 -16.79 0.94 12.34
C ARG A 190 -16.20 2.32 12.59
N ASP A 191 -16.62 3.01 13.64
CA ASP A 191 -16.12 4.36 13.95
C ASP A 191 -14.60 4.34 14.18
N ILE A 192 -14.07 3.31 14.85
CA ILE A 192 -12.62 3.12 15.01
C ILE A 192 -11.95 2.95 13.62
N ILE A 193 -12.45 2.04 12.78
CA ILE A 193 -11.82 1.76 11.49
C ILE A 193 -11.90 2.99 10.58
N VAL A 194 -13.07 3.63 10.47
CA VAL A 194 -13.27 4.78 9.59
C VAL A 194 -12.53 6.01 10.12
N GLN A 195 -12.75 6.41 11.38
CA GLN A 195 -12.22 7.69 11.89
C GLN A 195 -10.76 7.62 12.33
N ILE A 196 -10.24 6.46 12.76
CA ILE A 196 -8.85 6.34 13.21
C ILE A 196 -7.94 5.79 12.13
N ILE A 197 -8.39 4.78 11.38
CA ILE A 197 -7.51 4.12 10.40
C ILE A 197 -7.67 4.79 9.04
N LEU A 198 -8.87 4.70 8.44
CA LEU A 198 -9.09 5.15 7.07
C LEU A 198 -8.96 6.66 6.92
N ALA A 199 -9.52 7.47 7.83
CA ALA A 199 -9.41 8.93 7.76
C ALA A 199 -7.94 9.39 7.79
N ASN A 200 -7.13 8.85 8.71
CA ASN A 200 -5.72 9.19 8.80
C ASN A 200 -4.91 8.72 7.59
N VAL A 201 -5.22 7.52 7.07
CA VAL A 201 -4.57 7.00 5.87
C VAL A 201 -4.95 7.86 4.66
N LEU A 202 -6.23 8.14 4.44
CA LEU A 202 -6.71 8.94 3.30
C LEU A 202 -6.19 10.39 3.37
N ALA A 203 -6.18 11.00 4.56
CA ALA A 203 -5.71 12.37 4.77
C ALA A 203 -4.25 12.57 4.36
N ARG A 204 -3.42 11.54 4.55
CA ARG A 204 -1.98 11.62 4.32
C ARG A 204 -1.56 10.96 3.03
N ALA A 205 -2.04 9.75 2.74
CA ALA A 205 -1.60 8.95 1.60
C ALA A 205 -1.97 9.59 0.25
N ALA A 206 -3.06 10.37 0.20
CA ALA A 206 -3.43 11.12 -0.99
C ALA A 206 -2.64 12.44 -1.15
N GLN A 207 -1.90 12.89 -0.14
CA GLN A 207 -1.14 14.14 -0.24
C GLN A 207 0.11 13.95 -1.11
N PRO A 208 0.35 14.82 -2.11
CA PRO A 208 1.51 14.70 -2.99
C PRO A 208 2.84 14.67 -2.22
N TRP A 209 2.99 15.53 -1.21
CA TRP A 209 4.21 15.60 -0.39
C TRP A 209 4.49 14.30 0.36
N PHE A 210 3.45 13.58 0.78
CA PHE A 210 3.58 12.32 1.49
C PHE A 210 4.05 11.20 0.55
N LEU A 211 3.58 11.20 -0.70
CA LEU A 211 4.06 10.29 -1.73
C LEU A 211 5.55 10.54 -2.04
N TYR A 212 5.99 11.81 -2.14
CA TYR A 212 7.41 12.15 -2.31
C TYR A 212 8.27 11.67 -1.14
N GLN A 213 7.82 11.90 0.11
CA GLN A 213 8.51 11.39 1.29
C GLN A 213 8.60 9.86 1.31
N THR A 214 7.54 9.19 0.87
CA THR A 214 7.50 7.72 0.78
C THR A 214 8.55 7.24 -0.22
N VAL A 215 8.64 7.85 -1.39
CA VAL A 215 9.67 7.57 -2.39
C VAL A 215 11.08 7.76 -1.81
N ILE A 216 11.34 8.89 -1.15
CA ILE A 216 12.65 9.18 -0.54
C ILE A 216 13.00 8.11 0.51
N LYS A 217 12.08 7.80 1.42
CA LYS A 217 12.28 6.78 2.47
C LYS A 217 12.51 5.38 1.89
N LEU A 218 11.86 5.04 0.78
CA LEU A 218 12.05 3.77 0.09
C LEU A 218 13.39 3.71 -0.66
N ALA A 219 13.86 4.84 -1.19
CA ALA A 219 15.11 4.94 -1.92
C ALA A 219 16.36 4.96 -1.02
N GLN A 220 16.24 5.39 0.24
CA GLN A 220 17.39 5.44 1.16
C GLN A 220 18.03 4.05 1.37
N PRO A 221 19.36 3.91 1.19
CA PRO A 221 20.06 2.64 1.32
C PRO A 221 19.99 2.13 2.76
N ARG A 222 19.42 0.93 2.93
CA ARG A 222 19.20 0.34 4.25
C ARG A 222 20.48 -0.34 4.76
N PRO A 223 21.02 0.01 5.93
CA PRO A 223 22.32 -0.49 6.40
C PRO A 223 22.38 -2.00 6.58
N LYS A 224 21.28 -2.66 6.97
CA LYS A 224 21.19 -4.13 7.08
C LYS A 224 21.06 -4.85 5.73
N LEU A 225 20.55 -4.17 4.71
CA LEU A 225 20.35 -4.72 3.37
C LEU A 225 21.50 -4.39 2.43
N ARG A 226 22.54 -3.63 2.84
CA ARG A 226 23.66 -3.30 1.95
C ARG A 226 24.41 -4.55 1.47
N ASN A 227 24.60 -5.54 2.36
CA ASN A 227 25.20 -6.82 1.99
C ASN A 227 24.22 -7.65 1.14
N THR A 228 22.95 -7.74 1.53
CA THR A 228 21.94 -8.49 0.78
C THR A 228 21.62 -7.86 -0.57
N GLN A 229 21.65 -6.53 -0.72
CA GLN A 229 21.51 -5.80 -1.97
C GLN A 229 22.70 -6.07 -2.88
N HIS A 230 23.92 -6.14 -2.35
CA HIS A 230 25.08 -6.55 -3.13
C HIS A 230 24.95 -8.01 -3.57
N THR A 231 24.50 -8.91 -2.69
CA THR A 231 24.25 -10.32 -3.01
C THR A 231 23.08 -10.51 -3.98
N LEU A 232 22.01 -9.72 -3.85
CA LEU A 232 20.83 -9.72 -4.73
C LEU A 232 21.13 -9.07 -6.07
N TRP A 233 21.97 -8.03 -6.09
CA TRP A 233 22.49 -7.43 -7.32
C TRP A 233 23.42 -8.39 -8.06
N GLN A 234 24.29 -9.07 -7.33
CA GLN A 234 25.10 -10.16 -7.87
C GLN A 234 24.22 -11.32 -8.34
N ALA A 235 23.21 -11.73 -7.57
CA ALA A 235 22.26 -12.77 -7.96
C ALA A 235 21.40 -12.36 -9.15
N PHE A 236 21.06 -11.07 -9.28
CA PHE A 236 20.35 -10.51 -10.42
C PHE A 236 21.26 -10.44 -11.65
N GLN A 237 22.52 -10.01 -11.52
CA GLN A 237 23.52 -10.12 -12.59
C GLN A 237 23.75 -11.58 -13.00
N HIS A 238 23.82 -12.50 -12.04
CA HIS A 238 23.92 -13.93 -12.28
C HIS A 238 22.65 -14.48 -12.92
N ALA A 239 21.46 -14.05 -12.51
CA ALA A 239 20.20 -14.45 -13.11
C ALA A 239 20.06 -13.90 -14.53
N CYS A 240 20.42 -12.64 -14.78
CA CYS A 240 20.44 -12.05 -16.11
C CYS A 240 21.46 -12.72 -17.02
N THR A 241 22.65 -13.05 -16.53
CA THR A 241 23.65 -13.81 -17.30
C THR A 241 23.19 -15.25 -17.54
N MET A 242 22.56 -15.90 -16.56
CA MET A 242 21.96 -17.23 -16.70
C MET A 242 20.75 -17.22 -17.63
N VAL A 243 19.97 -16.14 -17.67
CA VAL A 243 18.87 -15.94 -18.64
C VAL A 243 19.45 -15.69 -20.03
N VAL A 244 20.51 -14.91 -20.19
CA VAL A 244 21.19 -14.74 -21.49
C VAL A 244 21.79 -16.06 -21.99
N VAL A 245 22.40 -16.85 -21.09
CA VAL A 245 22.92 -18.20 -21.39
C VAL A 245 21.77 -19.17 -21.69
N ALA A 246 20.68 -19.12 -20.93
CA ALA A 246 19.49 -19.93 -21.14
C ALA A 246 18.78 -19.55 -22.45
N VAL A 247 18.73 -18.28 -22.82
CA VAL A 247 18.21 -17.80 -24.12
C VAL A 247 19.11 -18.26 -25.26
N SER A 248 20.43 -18.28 -25.04
CA SER A 248 21.39 -18.84 -26.00
C SER A 248 21.20 -20.36 -26.16
N PHE A 249 20.93 -21.07 -25.07
CA PHE A 249 20.67 -22.52 -25.07
C PHE A 249 19.26 -22.87 -25.60
N LEU A 250 18.26 -22.05 -25.30
CA LEU A 250 16.88 -22.21 -25.75
C LEU A 250 16.73 -21.85 -27.22
N ARG A 251 17.53 -20.90 -27.76
CA ARG A 251 17.68 -20.70 -29.22
C ARG A 251 18.15 -21.98 -29.92
N VAL A 252 19.08 -22.73 -29.32
CA VAL A 252 19.55 -24.01 -29.86
C VAL A 252 18.46 -25.09 -29.80
N GLN A 253 17.64 -25.10 -28.74
CA GLN A 253 16.55 -26.08 -28.56
C GLN A 253 15.29 -25.77 -29.40
N ILE A 254 14.98 -24.48 -29.64
CA ILE A 254 13.86 -24.02 -30.47
C ILE A 254 14.17 -24.23 -31.95
N LEU A 255 15.41 -23.96 -32.41
CA LEU A 255 15.84 -24.35 -33.77
C LEU A 255 15.84 -25.88 -33.97
N GLY A 256 15.93 -26.64 -32.87
CA GLY A 256 15.85 -28.11 -32.86
C GLY A 256 14.44 -28.69 -32.67
N GLY A 257 13.39 -27.87 -32.57
CA GLY A 257 11.99 -28.30 -32.59
C GLY A 257 11.52 -29.16 -31.39
N ARG A 258 12.23 -29.16 -30.25
CA ARG A 258 11.99 -30.15 -29.17
C ARG A 258 11.13 -29.70 -27.98
N VAL A 259 10.65 -28.45 -27.92
CA VAL A 259 9.87 -27.97 -26.76
C VAL A 259 8.59 -27.28 -27.19
N ARG A 260 7.44 -27.86 -26.81
CA ARG A 260 6.13 -27.21 -26.86
C ARG A 260 5.84 -26.65 -25.47
N MET A 261 5.95 -25.32 -25.30
CA MET A 261 5.72 -24.68 -24.00
C MET A 261 4.24 -24.77 -23.62
N SER A 262 3.97 -25.38 -22.46
CA SER A 262 2.65 -25.41 -21.84
C SER A 262 2.35 -24.05 -21.22
N THR A 263 1.33 -23.37 -21.73
CA THR A 263 0.81 -22.08 -21.25
C THR A 263 -0.20 -22.28 -20.13
N ARG A 264 0.25 -22.29 -18.87
CA ARG A 264 -0.59 -21.82 -17.76
C ARG A 264 0.08 -20.61 -17.12
N ARG A 265 -0.65 -19.51 -17.25
CA ARG A 265 -0.22 -18.11 -17.15
C ARG A 265 0.10 -17.75 -15.71
N TYR A 266 1.30 -17.24 -15.47
CA TYR A 266 1.43 -15.89 -14.95
C TYR A 266 2.47 -15.19 -15.83
N ALA A 267 2.27 -13.91 -16.07
CA ALA A 267 3.30 -13.06 -16.66
C ALA A 267 3.36 -11.86 -15.73
N LEU A 268 3.75 -12.12 -14.48
CA LEU A 268 3.56 -11.20 -13.36
C LEU A 268 4.21 -9.84 -13.61
N HIS A 269 5.28 -9.83 -14.40
CA HIS A 269 5.99 -8.62 -14.79
C HIS A 269 5.19 -7.69 -15.71
N ARG A 270 4.27 -8.22 -16.54
CA ARG A 270 3.67 -7.45 -17.64
C ARG A 270 2.91 -6.21 -17.17
N PRO A 271 2.01 -6.26 -16.17
CA PRO A 271 1.29 -5.06 -15.74
C PRO A 271 2.22 -3.98 -15.20
N SER A 272 3.30 -4.38 -14.51
CA SER A 272 4.34 -3.45 -14.05
C SER A 272 5.11 -2.81 -15.22
N LEU A 273 5.40 -3.57 -16.28
CA LEU A 273 6.04 -3.04 -17.50
C LEU A 273 5.09 -2.17 -18.33
N THR A 274 3.80 -2.51 -18.39
CA THR A 274 2.77 -1.65 -19.02
C THR A 274 2.68 -0.33 -18.29
N LEU A 275 2.57 -0.35 -16.96
CA LEU A 275 2.60 0.86 -16.13
C LEU A 275 3.85 1.69 -16.40
N LEU A 276 5.03 1.07 -16.41
CA LEU A 276 6.28 1.75 -16.71
C LEU A 276 6.25 2.36 -18.14
N THR A 277 5.69 1.64 -19.10
CA THR A 277 5.52 2.14 -20.48
C THR A 277 4.61 3.36 -20.50
N THR A 278 3.45 3.32 -19.84
CA THR A 278 2.49 4.43 -19.77
C THR A 278 3.12 5.66 -19.09
N MET A 279 3.83 5.46 -17.98
CA MET A 279 4.57 6.51 -17.27
C MET A 279 5.63 7.19 -18.14
N LEU A 280 6.23 6.46 -19.09
CA LEU A 280 7.32 6.97 -19.94
C LEU A 280 6.83 7.51 -21.30
N CYS A 281 5.80 6.90 -21.90
CA CYS A 281 5.37 7.17 -23.28
C CYS A 281 4.62 8.50 -23.45
N THR A 282 4.01 9.03 -22.38
CA THR A 282 3.32 10.33 -22.46
C THR A 282 4.29 11.49 -22.61
N GLN A 283 5.58 11.26 -22.39
CA GLN A 283 6.62 12.28 -22.46
C GLN A 283 7.63 12.07 -23.60
N TYR A 284 7.83 10.84 -24.08
CA TYR A 284 8.89 10.50 -25.03
C TYR A 284 8.48 9.43 -26.04
N ALA A 285 9.02 9.48 -27.27
CA ALA A 285 8.65 8.57 -28.38
C ALA A 285 9.41 7.22 -28.38
N SER A 286 10.60 7.14 -27.76
CA SER A 286 11.43 5.92 -27.75
C SER A 286 11.25 4.89 -26.59
N PRO A 287 10.50 5.13 -25.48
CA PRO A 287 10.49 4.23 -24.34
C PRO A 287 9.81 2.88 -24.61
N VAL A 288 8.88 2.82 -25.58
CA VAL A 288 8.25 1.56 -26.02
C VAL A 288 9.31 0.51 -26.40
N THR A 289 10.37 0.92 -27.11
CA THR A 289 11.41 -0.01 -27.56
C THR A 289 12.25 -0.57 -26.41
N ALA A 290 12.58 0.26 -25.42
CA ALA A 290 13.34 -0.14 -24.25
C ALA A 290 12.53 -1.07 -23.35
N VAL A 291 11.26 -0.74 -23.09
CA VAL A 291 10.39 -1.58 -22.26
C VAL A 291 10.03 -2.89 -22.97
N SER A 292 9.82 -2.87 -24.29
CA SER A 292 9.61 -4.11 -25.07
C SER A 292 10.82 -5.04 -25.03
N ALA A 293 12.05 -4.50 -24.97
CA ALA A 293 13.24 -5.31 -24.80
C ALA A 293 13.29 -5.97 -23.40
N ILE A 294 12.87 -5.25 -22.35
CA ILE A 294 12.76 -5.81 -21.00
C ILE A 294 11.66 -6.89 -20.97
N ASP A 295 10.49 -6.63 -21.54
CA ASP A 295 9.39 -7.61 -21.63
C ASP A 295 9.82 -8.87 -22.38
N ALA A 296 10.58 -8.73 -23.48
CA ALA A 296 11.13 -9.86 -24.20
C ALA A 296 12.09 -10.70 -23.33
N ILE A 297 12.96 -10.07 -22.53
CA ILE A 297 13.87 -10.76 -21.60
C ILE A 297 13.08 -11.54 -20.54
N PHE A 298 12.09 -10.90 -19.92
CA PHE A 298 11.27 -11.52 -18.88
C PHE A 298 10.39 -12.64 -19.43
N THR A 299 9.81 -12.45 -20.63
CA THR A 299 9.02 -13.45 -21.36
C THR A 299 9.89 -14.65 -21.75
N LEU A 300 11.14 -14.42 -22.18
CA LEU A 300 12.10 -15.49 -22.48
C LEU A 300 12.49 -16.32 -21.24
N GLY A 301 12.53 -15.68 -20.06
CA GLY A 301 12.74 -16.39 -18.80
C GLY A 301 11.56 -17.27 -18.36
N GLY A 302 10.37 -17.06 -18.93
CA GLY A 302 9.18 -17.88 -18.69
C GLY A 302 8.84 -18.01 -17.21
N SER A 303 8.55 -19.23 -16.74
CA SER A 303 8.15 -19.49 -15.35
C SER A 303 9.25 -19.21 -14.33
N ALA A 304 10.53 -19.21 -14.72
CA ALA A 304 11.62 -18.90 -13.81
C ALA A 304 11.54 -17.43 -13.34
N THR A 305 11.14 -16.53 -14.24
CA THR A 305 10.90 -15.12 -13.93
C THR A 305 9.82 -14.97 -12.85
N ASP A 306 8.69 -15.66 -13.01
CA ASP A 306 7.60 -15.57 -12.02
C ASP A 306 8.02 -16.15 -10.66
N GLN A 307 8.77 -17.25 -10.64
CA GLN A 307 9.28 -17.83 -9.39
C GLN A 307 10.22 -16.88 -8.64
N VAL A 308 11.09 -16.17 -9.36
CA VAL A 308 11.97 -15.15 -8.77
C VAL A 308 11.12 -14.00 -8.21
N LEU A 309 10.12 -13.51 -8.94
CA LEU A 309 9.24 -12.45 -8.47
C LEU A 309 8.46 -12.88 -7.20
N ILE A 310 7.91 -14.09 -7.19
CA ILE A 310 7.21 -14.64 -6.01
C ILE A 310 8.17 -14.75 -4.81
N TYR A 311 9.39 -15.24 -5.03
CA TYR A 311 10.39 -15.32 -3.97
C TYR A 311 10.77 -13.93 -3.41
N LEU A 312 11.01 -12.95 -4.30
CA LEU A 312 11.29 -11.58 -3.90
C LEU A 312 10.14 -10.97 -3.11
N LEU A 313 8.89 -11.25 -3.50
CA LEU A 313 7.72 -10.78 -2.78
C LEU A 313 7.66 -11.36 -1.36
N ALA A 314 7.83 -12.68 -1.23
CA ALA A 314 7.80 -13.36 0.06
C ALA A 314 8.95 -12.91 0.98
N GLU A 315 10.17 -12.80 0.45
CA GLU A 315 11.37 -12.53 1.26
C GLU A 315 11.56 -11.02 1.53
N CYS A 316 11.33 -10.17 0.53
CA CYS A 316 11.65 -8.74 0.61
C CYS A 316 10.47 -7.88 1.05
N VAL A 317 9.23 -8.28 0.78
CA VAL A 317 8.02 -7.45 1.03
C VAL A 317 7.21 -7.99 2.21
N PHE A 318 6.95 -9.31 2.24
CA PHE A 318 6.09 -9.95 3.24
C PHE A 318 6.83 -10.85 4.24
N SER A 319 8.14 -10.69 4.41
CA SER A 319 8.85 -11.39 5.47
C SER A 319 8.36 -10.92 6.85
N PRO A 320 8.40 -11.77 7.89
CA PRO A 320 7.92 -11.40 9.22
C PRO A 320 8.58 -10.12 9.77
N ASP A 321 9.86 -9.88 9.49
CA ASP A 321 10.55 -8.62 9.82
C ASP A 321 9.90 -7.41 9.16
N GLN A 322 9.54 -7.55 7.89
CA GLN A 322 8.91 -6.47 7.13
C GLN A 322 7.50 -6.20 7.65
N LEU A 323 6.72 -7.24 7.93
CA LEU A 323 5.39 -7.09 8.50
C LEU A 323 5.42 -6.35 9.83
N VAL A 324 6.37 -6.66 10.73
CA VAL A 324 6.58 -5.89 11.97
C VAL A 324 6.85 -4.43 11.65
N ARG A 325 7.77 -4.15 10.73
CA ARG A 325 8.08 -2.78 10.31
C ARG A 325 6.87 -2.05 9.73
N TRP A 326 6.05 -2.72 8.92
CA TRP A 326 4.83 -2.13 8.38
C TRP A 326 3.84 -1.76 9.48
N VAL A 327 3.65 -2.63 10.47
CA VAL A 327 2.81 -2.35 11.65
C VAL A 327 3.38 -1.20 12.46
N GLU A 328 4.69 -1.14 12.67
CA GLU A 328 5.34 -0.03 13.38
C GLU A 328 5.21 1.30 12.63
N ILE A 329 5.43 1.31 11.31
CA ILE A 329 5.26 2.50 10.47
C ILE A 329 3.80 2.96 10.50
N ALA A 330 2.85 2.05 10.40
CA ALA A 330 1.43 2.37 10.49
C ALA A 330 1.07 2.90 11.89
N THR A 331 1.61 2.28 12.94
CA THR A 331 1.40 2.73 14.33
C THR A 331 1.96 4.13 14.54
N GLU A 332 3.15 4.43 14.05
CA GLU A 332 3.77 5.76 14.14
C GLU A 332 3.02 6.79 13.28
N ALA A 333 2.45 6.37 12.16
CA ALA A 333 1.65 7.25 11.32
C ALA A 333 0.30 7.63 11.95
N ILE A 334 -0.32 6.71 12.69
CA ILE A 334 -1.61 6.89 13.36
C ILE A 334 -1.44 7.48 14.78
N PHE A 335 -0.33 7.17 15.47
CA PHE A 335 -0.04 7.61 16.83
C PHE A 335 1.43 8.00 16.99
N PRO A 336 1.88 9.13 16.44
CA PRO A 336 3.26 9.60 16.63
C PRO A 336 3.57 9.77 18.12
N ASP A 337 4.72 9.24 18.56
CA ASP A 337 5.10 9.17 19.98
C ASP A 337 4.04 8.52 20.91
N GLY A 338 3.12 7.75 20.32
CA GLY A 338 2.02 7.10 21.04
C GLY A 338 0.82 8.01 21.34
N HIS A 339 0.72 9.20 20.74
CA HIS A 339 -0.44 10.10 20.90
C HIS A 339 -1.11 10.35 19.55
N PRO A 340 -2.41 10.71 19.49
CA PRO A 340 -3.04 11.13 18.25
C PRO A 340 -2.21 12.24 17.59
N PRO A 341 -2.04 12.21 16.26
CA PRO A 341 -1.22 13.20 15.60
C PRO A 341 -1.81 14.58 15.90
N PRO A 342 -0.96 15.58 16.20
CA PRO A 342 -1.43 16.95 16.15
C PRO A 342 -1.99 17.23 14.74
N PRO A 343 -2.89 18.21 14.57
CA PRO A 343 -3.36 18.61 13.26
C PRO A 343 -2.18 18.74 12.30
N ALA A 344 -2.16 17.96 11.22
CA ALA A 344 -1.01 17.88 10.34
C ALA A 344 -0.73 19.29 9.81
N ILE A 345 0.42 19.86 10.17
CA ILE A 345 0.90 21.07 9.52
C ILE A 345 1.52 20.58 8.23
N ASP A 346 0.82 20.78 7.12
CA ASP A 346 1.36 20.45 5.82
C ASP A 346 2.71 21.17 5.63
N PRO A 347 3.71 20.49 5.06
CA PRO A 347 4.97 21.13 4.73
C PRO A 347 4.71 22.37 3.88
N THR A 348 5.49 23.43 4.10
CA THR A 348 5.32 24.68 3.34
C THR A 348 5.49 24.42 1.85
N ALA A 349 4.92 25.28 0.99
CA ALA A 349 5.04 25.11 -0.47
C ALA A 349 6.51 24.97 -0.92
N GLU A 350 7.43 25.71 -0.29
CA GLU A 350 8.87 25.59 -0.54
C GLU A 350 9.42 24.22 -0.14
N GLN A 351 9.03 23.69 1.03
CA GLN A 351 9.42 22.35 1.46
C GLN A 351 8.82 21.25 0.57
N GLN A 352 7.62 21.44 0.05
CA GLN A 352 7.03 20.49 -0.89
C GLN A 352 7.79 20.43 -2.21
N VAL A 353 8.29 21.57 -2.69
CA VAL A 353 9.14 21.64 -3.89
C VAL A 353 10.48 20.95 -3.66
N THR A 354 11.10 21.13 -2.48
CA THR A 354 12.36 20.43 -2.16
C THR A 354 12.15 18.92 -2.08
N LEU A 355 11.09 18.47 -1.40
CA LEU A 355 10.71 17.05 -1.33
C LEU A 355 10.46 16.44 -2.71
N ARG A 356 9.74 17.16 -3.58
CA ARG A 356 9.49 16.71 -4.96
C ARG A 356 10.78 16.60 -5.76
N THR A 357 11.69 17.55 -5.61
CA THR A 357 12.98 17.57 -6.32
C THR A 357 13.88 16.43 -5.88
N GLU A 358 13.96 16.18 -4.57
CA GLU A 358 14.73 15.07 -4.01
C GLU A 358 14.15 13.71 -4.45
N ALA A 359 12.83 13.53 -4.34
CA ALA A 359 12.16 12.31 -4.78
C ALA A 359 12.35 12.05 -6.28
N ALA A 360 12.24 13.09 -7.11
CA ALA A 360 12.49 13.00 -8.56
C ALA A 360 13.92 12.56 -8.86
N LEU A 361 14.92 13.15 -8.19
CA LEU A 361 16.31 12.78 -8.39
C LEU A 361 16.55 11.31 -8.06
N LEU A 362 16.05 10.83 -6.92
CA LEU A 362 16.20 9.45 -6.48
C LEU A 362 15.50 8.46 -7.42
N LEU A 363 14.29 8.77 -7.91
CA LEU A 363 13.59 7.93 -8.90
C LEU A 363 14.31 7.90 -10.24
N GLY A 364 14.83 9.05 -10.67
CA GLY A 364 15.59 9.17 -11.90
C GLY A 364 16.89 8.37 -11.87
N GLU A 365 17.57 8.34 -10.73
CA GLU A 365 18.80 7.56 -10.51
C GLU A 365 18.55 6.06 -10.37
N ALA A 366 17.35 5.66 -9.95
CA ALA A 366 16.97 4.24 -9.89
C ALA A 366 16.90 3.59 -11.29
N ILE A 367 16.75 4.38 -12.35
CA ILE A 367 16.68 3.89 -13.73
C ILE A 367 18.10 3.80 -14.33
N PRO A 368 18.52 2.63 -14.85
CA PRO A 368 19.87 2.46 -15.36
C PRO A 368 20.24 3.49 -16.46
N PRO A 369 21.44 4.09 -16.43
CA PRO A 369 21.85 5.12 -17.39
C PRO A 369 21.72 4.71 -18.87
N LEU A 370 21.90 3.42 -19.17
CA LEU A 370 21.72 2.86 -20.52
C LEU A 370 20.28 2.98 -21.00
N VAL A 371 19.31 2.78 -20.10
CA VAL A 371 17.88 2.91 -20.38
C VAL A 371 17.54 4.39 -20.54
N THR A 372 17.98 5.23 -19.62
CA THR A 372 17.75 6.68 -19.65
C THR A 372 18.36 7.34 -20.89
N ALA A 373 19.54 6.89 -21.34
CA ALA A 373 20.17 7.36 -22.58
C ALA A 373 19.41 7.00 -23.85
N ARG A 374 18.64 5.90 -23.84
CA ARG A 374 17.79 5.49 -24.97
C ARG A 374 16.44 6.19 -24.97
N ILE A 375 15.87 6.41 -23.79
CA ILE A 375 14.60 7.14 -23.64
C ILE A 375 14.80 8.63 -23.97
N LEU A 376 15.82 9.25 -23.38
CA LEU A 376 16.09 10.69 -23.44
C LEU A 376 17.33 11.00 -24.28
N HIS A 377 17.42 10.41 -25.47
CA HIS A 377 18.58 10.54 -26.34
C HIS A 377 18.91 12.00 -26.70
N ASP A 378 17.88 12.83 -26.89
CA ASP A 378 18.01 14.25 -27.25
C ASP A 378 18.40 15.17 -26.08
N MET A 379 18.34 14.68 -24.83
CA MET A 379 18.66 15.47 -23.64
C MET A 379 20.12 15.30 -23.23
N LEU A 380 20.70 16.34 -22.63
CA LEU A 380 22.04 16.29 -22.02
C LEU A 380 22.11 15.21 -20.94
N PRO A 381 23.16 14.37 -20.88
CA PRO A 381 23.28 13.26 -19.91
C PRO A 381 23.01 13.68 -18.46
N ALA A 382 23.51 14.85 -18.06
CA ALA A 382 23.36 15.40 -16.70
C ALA A 382 21.92 15.76 -16.33
N LYS A 383 21.02 15.94 -17.29
CA LYS A 383 19.61 16.31 -17.06
C LYS A 383 18.64 15.15 -17.22
N ARG A 384 19.09 14.00 -17.73
CA ARG A 384 18.22 12.87 -18.10
C ARG A 384 17.52 12.26 -16.89
N SER A 385 18.27 11.93 -15.83
CA SER A 385 17.70 11.31 -14.62
C SER A 385 16.67 12.23 -13.95
N ALA A 386 17.02 13.50 -13.75
CA ALA A 386 16.13 14.47 -13.13
C ALA A 386 14.85 14.70 -13.93
N ALA A 387 14.95 14.89 -15.26
CA ALA A 387 13.78 15.07 -16.12
C ALA A 387 12.84 13.85 -16.07
N LEU A 388 13.43 12.65 -16.13
CA LEU A 388 12.68 11.39 -16.03
C LEU A 388 11.95 11.27 -14.69
N GLY A 389 12.65 11.51 -13.58
CA GLY A 389 12.08 11.42 -12.25
C GLY A 389 10.96 12.42 -11.99
N HIS A 390 11.08 13.65 -12.52
CA HIS A 390 10.00 14.63 -12.45
C HIS A 390 8.77 14.14 -13.21
N GLY A 391 8.96 13.59 -14.41
CA GLY A 391 7.88 13.04 -15.21
C GLY A 391 7.12 11.90 -14.53
N LEU A 392 7.86 10.98 -13.91
CA LEU A 392 7.27 9.87 -13.14
C LEU A 392 6.44 10.33 -11.93
N LEU A 393 6.69 11.54 -11.42
CA LEU A 393 5.97 12.11 -10.29
C LEU A 393 4.83 13.06 -10.70
N ASP A 394 4.68 13.40 -11.98
CA ASP A 394 3.62 14.28 -12.46
C ASP A 394 2.21 13.76 -12.13
N PRO A 395 1.87 12.48 -12.39
CA PRO A 395 0.54 11.95 -12.10
C PRO A 395 0.13 11.95 -10.63
N PHE A 396 1.10 12.11 -9.73
CA PHE A 396 0.89 12.12 -8.28
C PHE A 396 0.91 13.52 -7.67
N SER A 397 0.97 14.56 -8.51
CA SER A 397 1.08 15.95 -8.09
C SER A 397 -0.22 16.57 -7.59
N SER A 398 -1.39 16.01 -7.95
CA SER A 398 -2.70 16.49 -7.50
C SER A 398 -3.24 15.67 -6.35
N HIS A 399 -3.58 16.33 -5.24
CA HIS A 399 -4.24 15.69 -4.10
C HIS A 399 -5.57 15.06 -4.51
N ALA A 400 -6.44 15.80 -5.22
CA ALA A 400 -7.74 15.31 -5.63
C ALA A 400 -7.64 14.06 -6.51
N CYS A 401 -6.74 14.06 -7.51
CA CYS A 401 -6.50 12.87 -8.33
C CYS A 401 -6.00 11.69 -7.48
N ASN A 402 -5.10 11.92 -6.54
CA ASN A 402 -4.58 10.87 -5.66
C ASN A 402 -5.68 10.26 -4.76
N VAL A 403 -6.70 11.02 -4.36
CA VAL A 403 -7.84 10.48 -3.60
C VAL A 403 -8.54 9.36 -4.40
N HIS A 404 -8.74 9.52 -5.70
CA HIS A 404 -9.28 8.45 -6.57
C HIS A 404 -8.42 7.19 -6.52
N LEU A 405 -7.10 7.33 -6.65
CA LEU A 405 -6.20 6.19 -6.56
C LEU A 405 -6.31 5.47 -5.20
N ILE A 406 -6.30 6.22 -4.09
CA ILE A 406 -6.39 5.59 -2.75
C ILE A 406 -7.76 4.92 -2.55
N MET A 407 -8.85 5.51 -3.03
CA MET A 407 -10.18 4.91 -2.96
C MET A 407 -10.29 3.64 -3.80
N LEU A 408 -9.75 3.63 -5.02
CA LEU A 408 -9.67 2.41 -5.85
C LEU A 408 -8.81 1.32 -5.22
N LEU A 409 -7.72 1.69 -4.55
CA LEU A 409 -6.89 0.75 -3.79
C LEU A 409 -7.64 0.20 -2.57
N LEU A 410 -8.42 1.04 -1.88
CA LEU A 410 -9.28 0.62 -0.76
C LEU A 410 -10.34 -0.38 -1.23
N ASP A 411 -11.04 -0.09 -2.33
CA ASP A 411 -12.05 -0.99 -2.92
C ASP A 411 -11.43 -2.33 -3.32
N SER A 412 -10.28 -2.28 -4.00
CA SER A 412 -9.52 -3.48 -4.38
C SER A 412 -9.14 -4.29 -3.15
N PHE A 413 -8.67 -3.65 -2.08
CA PHE A 413 -8.31 -4.33 -0.84
C PHE A 413 -9.53 -4.92 -0.13
N ALA A 414 -10.62 -4.15 0.00
CA ALA A 414 -11.87 -4.58 0.61
C ALA A 414 -12.47 -5.78 -0.14
N GLY A 415 -12.54 -5.73 -1.47
CA GLY A 415 -13.02 -6.84 -2.29
C GLY A 415 -12.11 -8.08 -2.26
N THR A 416 -10.80 -7.88 -2.05
CA THR A 416 -9.85 -9.00 -1.91
C THR A 416 -9.97 -9.68 -0.55
N LEU A 417 -10.16 -8.90 0.52
CA LEU A 417 -10.39 -9.44 1.87
C LEU A 417 -11.78 -10.06 2.02
N CYS A 418 -12.79 -9.41 1.45
CA CYS A 418 -14.20 -9.77 1.60
C CYS A 418 -14.83 -9.89 0.20
N PRO A 419 -14.64 -11.02 -0.51
CA PRO A 419 -15.20 -11.23 -1.85
C PRO A 419 -16.73 -11.12 -1.93
N THR A 420 -17.43 -11.26 -0.80
CA THR A 420 -18.88 -11.06 -0.70
C THR A 420 -19.33 -9.62 -0.94
N LEU A 421 -18.43 -8.64 -0.82
CA LEU A 421 -18.70 -7.23 -1.10
C LEU A 421 -18.66 -6.89 -2.58
N THR A 422 -17.96 -7.72 -3.36
CA THR A 422 -17.97 -7.63 -4.80
C THR A 422 -19.09 -8.50 -5.35
N LEU A 423 -19.92 -7.97 -6.26
CA LEU A 423 -20.84 -8.81 -7.01
C LEU A 423 -20.03 -9.94 -7.70
N PRO A 424 -20.52 -11.19 -7.72
CA PRO A 424 -19.89 -12.23 -8.54
C PRO A 424 -19.95 -11.76 -9.99
N GLY A 425 -18.78 -11.36 -10.52
CA GLY A 425 -18.59 -10.88 -11.88
C GLY A 425 -18.69 -11.98 -12.93
#